data_AF-A0A355EAV6-F1
#
_entry.id   AF-A0A355EAV6-F1
#
_cell.length_a   1.000
_cell.length_b   1.000
_cell.length_c   1.000
_cell.angle_alpha   90.00
_cell.angle_beta   90.00
_cell.angle_gamma   90.00
#
_symmetry.space_group_name_H-M   'P 1'
#
loop_
_entity.id
_entity.type
_entity.pdbx_description
1 polymer ?
#
loop_
_entity_poly.entity_id
_entity_poly.type
_entity_poly.pdbx_seq_one_letter_code
_entity_poly.pdbx_strand_id
1 'polypeptide(L)'
;MPTRVHLPATTMKSFCKCLAVCFAIGTLAAVRVSGSGKKEDPRTAAGAKALGMLYSAMLDRDNELRVLASEQWGPIGNPAAKNVLRNALKDKDPYVRIAAAGSLVQLGDKSGVAEIEKIAGTAPAAPKVSGDALGALDEMRALARNKVRVVAIRALGRIGEPSSQKTLRGALGDRDGSVRDAASVALARQGDVQEVSRLLAALEDEDPAIRISAVKGLGETGSPEAVKAVRPLAEDPNSQVRAAVMEALGECGSILALADIQAGSTDQNELVRSKAVAALGRLQNPAATQFLTAARSGASNAFIELLATAGLARLGETVDLSTARRALQRGDPDVRILAIEVMETVGGVEAEESLQAELEDPEGRVRVRAAAALVKLLKRDPRGAR
;
A
#
# COMPACT_ATOMS: atom_id res chain seq x y z
N MET A 1 -14.22 32.79 20.90
CA MET A 1 -14.64 31.62 20.11
C MET A 1 -13.44 31.14 19.31
N PRO A 2 -12.84 29.97 19.59
CA PRO A 2 -11.65 29.56 18.86
C PRO A 2 -12.06 28.92 17.53
N THR A 3 -11.56 29.51 16.45
CA THR A 3 -11.64 29.03 15.06
C THR A 3 -10.90 27.70 14.94
N ARG A 4 -11.63 26.62 14.66
CA ARG A 4 -11.06 25.31 14.30
C ARG A 4 -10.35 25.45 12.95
N VAL A 5 -9.02 25.38 12.97
CA VAL A 5 -8.21 25.26 11.76
C VAL A 5 -8.33 23.82 11.27
N HIS A 6 -9.16 23.59 10.25
CA HIS A 6 -9.20 22.32 9.53
C HIS A 6 -7.98 22.22 8.62
N LEU A 7 -7.04 21.33 8.97
CA LEU A 7 -5.98 20.89 8.06
C LEU A 7 -6.51 19.73 7.18
N PRO A 8 -6.20 19.71 5.87
CA PRO A 8 -6.75 18.74 4.93
C PRO A 8 -6.21 17.32 5.16
N ALA A 9 -7.13 16.34 5.21
CA ALA A 9 -6.90 14.92 5.53
C ALA A 9 -6.41 14.05 4.35
N THR A 10 -5.96 14.67 3.26
CA THR A 10 -5.67 13.99 1.98
C THR A 10 -4.28 13.34 1.90
N THR A 11 -3.27 13.90 2.56
CA THR A 11 -1.86 13.46 2.41
C THR A 11 -1.55 12.10 3.07
N MET A 12 -2.38 11.65 4.01
CA MET A 12 -2.11 10.44 4.81
C MET A 12 -2.79 9.17 4.27
N LYS A 13 -3.83 9.32 3.43
CA LYS A 13 -4.59 8.18 2.86
C LYS A 13 -3.84 7.48 1.72
N SER A 14 -2.98 8.21 0.98
CA SER A 14 -2.15 7.64 -0.10
C SER A 14 -1.02 6.75 0.44
N PHE A 15 -0.47 7.10 1.61
CA PHE A 15 0.68 6.43 2.23
C PHE A 15 0.39 4.98 2.66
N CYS A 16 -0.84 4.68 3.10
CA CYS A 16 -1.21 3.32 3.52
C CYS A 16 -1.71 2.44 2.36
N LYS A 17 -2.25 3.00 1.27
CA LYS A 17 -2.90 2.20 0.21
C LYS A 17 -1.92 1.57 -0.80
N CYS A 18 -0.81 2.22 -1.13
CA CYS A 18 0.19 1.64 -2.06
C CYS A 18 0.93 0.42 -1.47
N LEU A 19 0.89 0.31 -0.15
CA LEU A 19 1.73 -0.59 0.62
C LEU A 19 1.12 -2.00 0.76
N ALA A 20 -0.21 -2.11 0.67
CA ALA A 20 -0.95 -3.37 0.68
C ALA A 20 -1.02 -4.06 -0.71
N VAL A 21 -0.85 -3.32 -1.81
CA VAL A 21 -0.99 -3.88 -3.17
C VAL A 21 0.28 -4.58 -3.67
N CYS A 22 1.46 -4.29 -3.08
CA CYS A 22 2.73 -4.73 -3.64
C CYS A 22 3.25 -6.10 -3.18
N PHE A 23 2.65 -6.75 -2.15
CA PHE A 23 3.20 -8.00 -1.59
C PHE A 23 2.57 -9.30 -2.13
N ALA A 24 1.55 -9.25 -2.98
CA ALA A 24 0.83 -10.44 -3.44
C ALA A 24 1.33 -11.07 -4.77
N ILE A 25 2.41 -10.57 -5.40
CA ILE A 25 2.90 -11.11 -6.67
C ILE A 25 4.39 -11.44 -6.55
N GLY A 26 4.70 -12.51 -5.82
CA GLY A 26 6.02 -13.08 -5.70
C GLY A 26 6.14 -14.38 -6.47
N THR A 27 6.68 -14.33 -7.69
CA THR A 27 7.68 -15.28 -8.23
C THR A 27 7.93 -14.96 -9.71
N LEU A 28 9.18 -14.69 -10.09
CA LEU A 28 9.66 -14.93 -11.45
C LEU A 28 11.18 -15.13 -11.45
N ALA A 29 11.56 -16.27 -12.03
CA ALA A 29 12.91 -16.80 -12.10
C ALA A 29 13.86 -15.94 -12.95
N ALA A 30 15.14 -16.01 -12.63
CA ALA A 30 16.21 -15.31 -13.33
C ALA A 30 16.41 -15.85 -14.75
N VAL A 31 16.47 -14.96 -15.75
CA VAL A 31 16.96 -15.29 -17.10
C VAL A 31 17.99 -14.24 -17.51
N ARG A 32 19.17 -14.72 -17.92
CA ARG A 32 20.27 -13.91 -18.48
C ARG A 32 19.90 -13.39 -19.87
N VAL A 33 20.27 -12.15 -20.17
CA VAL A 33 20.17 -11.55 -21.50
C VAL A 33 21.56 -11.53 -22.15
N SER A 34 21.67 -12.09 -23.36
CA SER A 34 22.76 -11.80 -24.31
C SER A 34 22.20 -10.98 -25.48
N GLY A 35 22.96 -9.97 -25.90
CA GLY A 35 22.50 -8.95 -26.85
C GLY A 35 22.74 -9.27 -28.32
N SER A 36 22.16 -8.43 -29.19
CA SER A 36 22.79 -7.88 -30.40
C SER A 36 21.82 -6.91 -31.10
N GLY A 37 22.36 -5.81 -31.63
CA GLY A 37 21.59 -4.65 -32.10
C GLY A 37 20.70 -4.90 -33.33
N LYS A 38 19.55 -4.24 -33.32
CA LYS A 38 18.63 -3.93 -34.44
C LYS A 38 17.74 -2.76 -33.97
N LYS A 39 17.14 -2.01 -34.92
CA LYS A 39 16.26 -0.84 -34.71
C LYS A 39 15.56 -0.86 -33.34
N GLU A 40 15.73 0.20 -32.55
CA GLU A 40 15.21 0.30 -31.17
C GLU A 40 13.75 -0.16 -31.13
N ASP A 41 13.52 -1.30 -30.51
CA ASP A 41 12.18 -1.82 -30.25
C ASP A 41 11.44 -0.78 -29.40
N PRO A 42 10.29 -0.25 -29.83
CA PRO A 42 9.49 0.68 -29.02
C PRO A 42 9.23 0.16 -27.61
N ARG A 43 9.20 -1.16 -27.38
CA ARG A 43 9.12 -1.75 -26.03
C ARG A 43 10.39 -1.52 -25.21
N THR A 44 11.56 -1.58 -25.83
CA THR A 44 12.82 -1.19 -25.17
C THR A 44 12.90 0.32 -24.95
N ALA A 45 12.42 1.15 -25.88
CA ALA A 45 12.40 2.60 -25.74
C ALA A 45 11.40 3.06 -24.65
N ALA A 46 10.20 2.49 -24.63
CA ALA A 46 9.17 2.77 -23.64
C ALA A 46 9.59 2.26 -22.25
N GLY A 47 10.19 1.07 -22.17
CA GLY A 47 10.77 0.55 -20.92
C GLY A 47 11.92 1.42 -20.40
N ALA A 48 12.82 1.87 -21.29
CA ALA A 48 13.91 2.78 -20.94
C ALA A 48 13.38 4.15 -20.48
N LYS A 49 12.38 4.70 -21.17
CA LYS A 49 11.69 5.93 -20.76
C LYS A 49 11.06 5.78 -19.39
N ALA A 50 10.29 4.72 -19.16
CA ALA A 50 9.64 4.47 -17.87
C ALA A 50 10.66 4.28 -16.73
N LEU A 51 11.74 3.54 -16.95
CA LEU A 51 12.83 3.43 -15.97
C LEU A 51 13.48 4.80 -15.71
N GLY A 52 13.79 5.56 -16.76
CA GLY A 52 14.34 6.91 -16.65
C GLY A 52 13.44 7.85 -15.85
N MET A 53 12.13 7.76 -16.06
CA MET A 53 11.14 8.51 -15.28
C MET A 53 11.16 8.12 -13.81
N LEU A 54 11.19 6.83 -13.46
CA LEU A 54 11.29 6.38 -12.07
C LEU A 54 12.60 6.88 -11.42
N TYR A 55 13.73 6.85 -12.13
CA TYR A 55 14.98 7.41 -11.64
C TYR A 55 14.89 8.93 -11.43
N SER A 56 14.31 9.67 -12.39
CA SER A 56 14.14 11.11 -12.28
C SER A 56 13.20 11.51 -11.14
N ALA A 57 12.14 10.74 -10.91
CA ALA A 57 11.18 10.97 -9.84
C ALA A 57 11.80 10.80 -8.45
N MET A 58 12.83 9.95 -8.31
CA MET A 58 13.63 9.87 -7.07
C MET A 58 14.49 11.11 -6.80
N LEU A 59 14.67 11.98 -7.79
CA LEU A 59 15.42 13.23 -7.69
C LEU A 59 14.51 14.46 -7.76
N ASP A 60 13.19 14.25 -7.76
CA ASP A 60 12.22 15.34 -7.87
C ASP A 60 12.27 16.27 -6.66
N ARG A 61 11.87 17.53 -6.86
CA ARG A 61 11.77 18.51 -5.77
C ARG A 61 10.65 18.13 -4.81
N ASP A 62 9.57 17.56 -5.33
CA ASP A 62 8.45 17.03 -4.56
C ASP A 62 8.86 15.76 -3.81
N ASN A 63 8.68 15.78 -2.49
CA ASN A 63 8.99 14.62 -1.65
C ASN A 63 8.01 13.47 -1.87
N GLU A 64 6.74 13.73 -2.22
CA GLU A 64 5.75 12.69 -2.46
C GLU A 64 6.15 11.85 -3.67
N LEU A 65 6.61 12.48 -4.76
CA LEU A 65 7.13 11.77 -5.92
C LEU A 65 8.38 10.97 -5.60
N ARG A 66 9.30 11.51 -4.80
CA ARG A 66 10.49 10.76 -4.34
C ARG A 66 10.11 9.53 -3.51
N VAL A 67 9.12 9.64 -2.63
CA VAL A 67 8.59 8.51 -1.85
C VAL A 67 8.02 7.46 -2.81
N LEU A 68 7.05 7.85 -3.64
CA LEU A 68 6.35 6.95 -4.53
C LEU A 68 7.32 6.20 -5.45
N ALA A 69 8.29 6.90 -6.04
CA ALA A 69 9.31 6.30 -6.88
C ALA A 69 10.22 5.34 -6.12
N SER A 70 10.65 5.71 -4.90
CA SER A 70 11.49 4.86 -4.04
C SER A 70 10.79 3.54 -3.69
N GLU A 71 9.47 3.55 -3.51
CA GLU A 71 8.68 2.34 -3.19
C GLU A 71 8.55 1.37 -4.37
N GLN A 72 8.67 1.83 -5.61
CA GLN A 72 8.43 0.97 -6.79
C GLN A 72 9.55 -0.06 -7.02
N TRP A 73 10.77 0.24 -6.60
CA TRP A 73 11.96 -0.54 -6.96
C TRP A 73 12.01 -1.94 -6.33
N GLY A 74 11.54 -2.09 -5.10
CA GLY A 74 11.40 -3.40 -4.45
C GLY A 74 10.49 -4.33 -5.25
N PRO A 75 9.22 -3.96 -5.48
CA PRO A 75 8.27 -4.76 -6.25
C PRO A 75 8.65 -4.96 -7.72
N ILE A 76 9.34 -4.00 -8.35
CA ILE A 76 9.92 -4.19 -9.69
C ILE A 76 11.00 -5.29 -9.67
N GLY A 77 11.72 -5.43 -8.55
CA GLY A 77 12.78 -6.41 -8.38
C GLY A 77 13.98 -6.10 -9.28
N ASN A 78 14.37 -4.83 -9.40
CA ASN A 78 15.54 -4.41 -10.17
C ASN A 78 16.74 -4.18 -9.23
N PRO A 79 17.73 -5.10 -9.18
CA PRO A 79 18.88 -4.97 -8.28
C PRO A 79 19.80 -3.79 -8.62
N ALA A 80 19.76 -3.26 -9.85
CA ALA A 80 20.55 -2.07 -10.22
C ALA A 80 20.10 -0.82 -9.43
N ALA A 81 18.84 -0.80 -8.95
CA ALA A 81 18.32 0.31 -8.16
C ALA A 81 18.92 0.40 -6.73
N LYS A 82 19.66 -0.62 -6.26
CA LYS A 82 20.24 -0.60 -4.91
C LYS A 82 21.10 0.63 -4.65
N ASN A 83 21.91 1.05 -5.62
CA ASN A 83 22.79 2.21 -5.44
C ASN A 83 22.00 3.52 -5.29
N VAL A 84 20.97 3.74 -6.12
CA VAL A 84 20.14 4.95 -6.00
C VAL A 84 19.31 4.94 -4.71
N LEU A 85 18.82 3.77 -4.29
CA LEU A 85 18.09 3.63 -3.03
C LEU A 85 18.99 3.89 -1.81
N ARG A 86 20.25 3.44 -1.82
CA ARG A 86 21.22 3.77 -0.75
C ARG A 86 21.50 5.27 -0.68
N ASN A 87 21.49 5.98 -1.81
CA ASN A 87 21.59 7.43 -1.81
C ASN A 87 20.31 8.07 -1.23
N ALA A 88 19.13 7.53 -1.54
CA ALA A 88 17.86 7.98 -0.98
C ALA A 88 17.73 7.75 0.54
N LEU A 89 18.52 6.85 1.14
CA LEU A 89 18.65 6.76 2.61
C LEU A 89 19.23 8.04 3.25
N LYS A 90 19.78 8.96 2.44
CA LYS A 90 20.29 10.26 2.91
C LYS A 90 19.33 11.41 2.58
N ASP A 91 18.13 11.12 2.08
CA ASP A 91 17.15 12.14 1.73
C ASP A 91 16.77 12.98 2.97
N LYS A 92 16.50 14.27 2.75
CA LYS A 92 16.04 15.19 3.80
C LYS A 92 14.71 14.72 4.40
N ASP A 93 13.86 14.11 3.60
CA ASP A 93 12.54 13.64 3.99
C ASP A 93 12.60 12.22 4.58
N PRO A 94 12.15 12.02 5.83
CA PRO A 94 12.19 10.70 6.46
C PRO A 94 11.30 9.66 5.77
N TYR A 95 10.22 10.06 5.10
CA TYR A 95 9.37 9.13 4.37
C TYR A 95 10.10 8.54 3.16
N VAL A 96 10.91 9.34 2.46
CA VAL A 96 11.76 8.85 1.37
C VAL A 96 12.77 7.84 1.90
N ARG A 97 13.39 8.13 3.05
CA ARG A 97 14.34 7.20 3.69
C ARG A 97 13.68 5.86 4.05
N ILE A 98 12.47 5.88 4.64
CA ILE A 98 11.73 4.68 4.99
C ILE A 98 11.33 3.87 3.74
N ALA A 99 10.82 4.54 2.71
CA ALA A 99 10.47 3.92 1.43
C ALA A 99 11.68 3.25 0.77
N ALA A 100 12.81 3.97 0.69
CA ALA A 100 14.03 3.46 0.10
C ALA A 100 14.59 2.26 0.87
N ALA A 101 14.58 2.32 2.21
CA ALA A 101 14.99 1.21 3.07
C ALA A 101 14.09 -0.03 2.87
N GLY A 102 12.77 0.14 2.79
CA GLY A 102 11.84 -0.96 2.51
C GLY A 102 12.11 -1.64 1.16
N SER A 103 12.33 -0.85 0.11
CA SER A 103 12.70 -1.37 -1.21
C SER A 103 14.07 -2.05 -1.22
N LEU A 104 15.07 -1.54 -0.49
CA LEU A 104 16.37 -2.21 -0.35
C LEU A 104 16.22 -3.60 0.27
N VAL A 105 15.44 -3.73 1.34
CA VAL A 105 15.20 -5.01 2.01
C VAL A 105 14.53 -6.00 1.06
N GLN A 106 13.53 -5.57 0.28
CA GLN A 106 12.90 -6.42 -0.74
C GLN A 106 13.88 -6.87 -1.83
N LEU A 107 14.92 -6.06 -2.11
CA LEU A 107 16.01 -6.43 -3.02
C LEU A 107 17.13 -7.24 -2.32
N GLY A 108 16.94 -7.66 -1.07
CA GLY A 108 17.90 -8.44 -0.29
C GLY A 108 19.06 -7.62 0.28
N ASP A 109 18.91 -6.30 0.43
CA ASP A 109 19.88 -5.41 1.06
C ASP A 109 19.34 -4.85 2.38
N LYS A 110 19.90 -5.32 3.50
CA LYS A 110 19.45 -4.95 4.86
C LYS A 110 20.04 -3.64 5.37
N SER A 111 20.89 -2.95 4.58
CA SER A 111 21.56 -1.72 5.02
C SER A 111 20.61 -0.58 5.40
N GLY A 112 19.38 -0.58 4.87
CA GLY A 112 18.35 0.41 5.20
C GLY A 112 17.69 0.23 6.58
N VAL A 113 17.81 -0.94 7.21
CA VAL A 113 17.10 -1.27 8.47
C VAL A 113 17.53 -0.35 9.61
N ALA A 114 18.84 -0.10 9.73
CA ALA A 114 19.39 0.77 10.77
C ALA A 114 18.87 2.21 10.67
N GLU A 115 18.59 2.72 9.47
CA GLU A 115 18.01 4.05 9.29
C GLU A 115 16.54 4.09 9.72
N ILE A 116 15.77 3.03 9.45
CA ILE A 116 14.38 2.93 9.96
C ILE A 116 14.39 2.83 11.49
N GLU A 117 15.27 2.03 12.09
CA GLU A 117 15.41 1.91 13.55
C GLU A 117 15.76 3.26 14.20
N LYS A 118 16.69 4.01 13.59
CA LYS A 118 17.04 5.36 14.02
C LYS A 118 15.82 6.28 13.97
N ILE A 119 15.05 6.29 12.88
CA ILE A 119 13.85 7.12 12.78
C ILE A 119 12.83 6.73 13.86
N ALA A 120 12.55 5.44 14.03
CA ALA A 120 11.63 4.94 15.04
C ALA A 120 12.02 5.36 16.47
N GLY A 121 13.33 5.33 16.78
CA GLY A 121 13.89 5.69 18.08
C GLY A 121 13.96 7.19 18.41
N THR A 122 13.72 8.09 17.45
CA THR A 122 13.82 9.56 17.67
C THR A 122 12.61 10.17 18.37
N ALA A 123 12.31 9.71 19.59
CA ALA A 123 11.21 10.25 20.38
C ALA A 123 11.38 11.77 20.62
N PRO A 124 10.37 12.61 20.34
CA PRO A 124 10.44 14.02 20.66
C PRO A 124 10.57 14.22 22.17
N ALA A 125 11.32 15.25 22.58
CA ALA A 125 11.30 15.71 23.96
C ALA A 125 9.86 16.06 24.36
N ALA A 126 9.55 15.95 25.67
CA ALA A 126 8.26 16.43 26.15
C ALA A 126 8.08 17.90 25.74
N PRO A 127 6.98 18.25 25.05
CA PRO A 127 6.72 19.64 24.72
C PRO A 127 6.71 20.46 26.02
N LYS A 128 7.38 21.61 25.99
CA LYS A 128 7.33 22.53 27.12
C LYS A 128 5.93 23.15 27.13
N VAL A 129 5.15 22.86 28.16
CA VAL A 129 3.81 23.40 28.32
C VAL A 129 3.93 24.86 28.76
N SER A 130 4.13 25.78 27.81
CA SER A 130 4.22 27.22 28.08
C SER A 130 2.91 27.97 27.83
N GLY A 131 1.84 27.31 27.37
CA GLY A 131 0.52 27.93 27.13
C GLY A 131 0.50 29.03 26.06
N ASP A 132 1.64 29.30 25.42
CA ASP A 132 1.87 30.33 24.42
C ASP A 132 2.05 29.74 23.01
N ALA A 133 2.21 30.61 22.01
CA ALA A 133 2.36 30.20 20.62
C ALA A 133 3.60 29.32 20.35
N LEU A 134 4.66 29.47 21.16
CA LEU A 134 5.87 28.65 21.05
C LEU A 134 5.60 27.22 21.56
N GLY A 135 4.86 27.08 22.67
CA GLY A 135 4.42 25.78 23.18
C GLY A 135 3.56 25.02 22.16
N ALA A 136 2.60 25.71 21.52
CA ALA A 136 1.77 25.11 20.47
C ALA A 136 2.58 24.63 19.26
N LEU A 137 3.61 25.39 18.84
CA LEU A 137 4.50 24.98 17.75
C LEU A 137 5.30 23.72 18.10
N ASP A 138 5.76 23.59 19.35
CA ASP A 138 6.51 22.42 19.80
C ASP A 138 5.63 21.17 19.89
N GLU A 139 4.36 21.30 20.30
CA GLU A 139 3.37 20.21 20.24
C GLU A 139 3.10 19.76 18.80
N MET A 140 2.88 20.70 17.88
CA MET A 140 2.68 20.37 16.45
C MET A 140 3.89 19.63 15.87
N ARG A 141 5.11 20.06 16.21
CA ARG A 141 6.35 19.38 15.80
C ARG A 141 6.46 17.99 16.39
N ALA A 142 6.09 17.79 17.65
CA ALA A 142 6.08 16.49 18.30
C ALA A 142 5.10 15.53 17.60
N LEU A 143 3.86 15.99 17.33
CA LEU A 143 2.86 15.22 16.59
C LEU A 143 3.35 14.83 15.19
N ALA A 144 3.96 15.76 14.45
CA ALA A 144 4.50 15.47 13.13
C ALA A 144 5.63 14.42 13.18
N ARG A 145 6.54 14.50 14.17
CA ARG A 145 7.59 13.49 14.36
C ARG A 145 7.00 12.13 14.73
N ASN A 146 6.00 12.08 15.60
CA ASN A 146 5.36 10.81 15.98
C ASN A 146 4.70 10.12 14.78
N LYS A 147 4.07 10.87 13.86
CA LYS A 147 3.55 10.30 12.61
C LYS A 147 4.63 9.62 11.76
N VAL A 148 5.81 10.23 11.66
CA VAL A 148 6.96 9.63 10.96
C VAL A 148 7.43 8.36 11.69
N ARG A 149 7.52 8.40 13.02
CA ARG A 149 7.92 7.25 13.85
C ARG A 149 6.97 6.07 13.72
N VAL A 150 5.66 6.32 13.70
CA VAL A 150 4.62 5.30 13.47
C VAL A 150 4.86 4.57 12.15
N VAL A 151 5.14 5.32 11.08
CA VAL A 151 5.44 4.73 9.77
C VAL A 151 6.72 3.89 9.81
N ALA A 152 7.77 4.37 10.47
CA ALA A 152 9.01 3.63 10.64
C ALA A 152 8.79 2.32 11.43
N ILE A 153 8.06 2.37 12.54
CA ILE A 153 7.75 1.21 13.38
C ILE A 153 6.95 0.15 12.60
N ARG A 154 5.92 0.56 11.84
CA ARG A 154 5.20 -0.35 10.95
C ARG A 154 6.09 -0.95 9.87
N ALA A 155 7.04 -0.17 9.34
CA ALA A 155 8.02 -0.69 8.37
C ALA A 155 8.92 -1.76 9.00
N LEU A 156 9.41 -1.56 10.23
CA LEU A 156 10.17 -2.57 10.98
C LEU A 156 9.35 -3.85 11.22
N GLY A 157 8.08 -3.69 11.61
CA GLY A 157 7.13 -4.80 11.77
C GLY A 157 7.02 -5.65 10.50
N ARG A 158 6.83 -4.99 9.35
CA ARG A 158 6.78 -5.65 8.03
C ARG A 158 8.09 -6.31 7.60
N ILE A 159 9.21 -5.66 7.90
CA ILE A 159 10.55 -6.15 7.55
C ILE A 159 10.91 -7.40 8.35
N GLY A 160 10.52 -7.47 9.63
CA GLY A 160 10.67 -8.70 10.42
C GLY A 160 12.10 -9.00 10.89
N GLU A 161 13.02 -8.04 10.83
CA GLU A 161 14.41 -8.29 11.23
C GLU A 161 14.54 -8.44 12.76
N PRO A 162 15.20 -9.50 13.26
CA PRO A 162 15.37 -9.71 14.70
C PRO A 162 16.08 -8.56 15.42
N SER A 163 16.95 -7.81 14.73
CA SER A 163 17.63 -6.64 15.31
C SER A 163 16.65 -5.56 15.80
N SER A 164 15.48 -5.47 15.16
CA SER A 164 14.49 -4.43 15.43
C SER A 164 13.64 -4.71 16.66
N GLN A 165 13.69 -5.92 17.22
CA GLN A 165 12.93 -6.32 18.41
C GLN A 165 13.13 -5.38 19.60
N LYS A 166 14.37 -4.96 19.87
CA LYS A 166 14.66 -4.03 20.96
C LYS A 166 13.97 -2.67 20.75
N THR A 167 14.02 -2.15 19.53
CA THR A 167 13.40 -0.88 19.15
C THR A 167 11.87 -0.95 19.27
N LEU A 168 11.27 -2.05 18.78
CA LEU A 168 9.84 -2.28 18.85
C LEU A 168 9.33 -2.42 20.29
N ARG A 169 10.01 -3.24 21.13
CA ARG A 169 9.65 -3.39 22.55
C ARG A 169 9.80 -2.08 23.33
N GLY A 170 10.82 -1.28 23.02
CA GLY A 170 10.97 0.06 23.60
C GLY A 170 9.79 0.99 23.26
N ALA A 171 9.28 0.90 22.04
CA ALA A 171 8.17 1.74 21.57
C ALA A 171 6.80 1.39 22.20
N LEU A 172 6.63 0.20 22.79
CA LEU A 172 5.43 -0.14 23.57
C LEU A 172 5.24 0.77 24.80
N GLY A 173 6.34 1.32 25.33
CA GLY A 173 6.33 2.26 26.45
C GLY A 173 6.31 3.73 26.04
N ASP A 174 6.08 4.05 24.77
CA ASP A 174 6.13 5.43 24.29
C ASP A 174 5.02 6.30 24.90
N ARG A 175 5.25 7.61 24.98
CA ARG A 175 4.24 8.56 25.47
C ARG A 175 3.10 8.75 24.48
N ASP A 176 3.40 8.68 23.20
CA ASP A 176 2.42 8.82 22.13
C ASP A 176 1.66 7.51 21.92
N GLY A 177 0.32 7.57 22.00
CA GLY A 177 -0.53 6.39 21.85
C GLY A 177 -0.38 5.73 20.49
N SER A 178 -0.31 6.51 19.41
CA SER A 178 -0.17 5.96 18.06
C SER A 178 1.16 5.23 17.87
N VAL A 179 2.23 5.67 18.53
CA VAL A 179 3.52 4.99 18.54
C VAL A 179 3.44 3.65 19.28
N ARG A 180 2.78 3.60 20.44
CA ARG A 180 2.54 2.36 21.18
C ARG A 180 1.71 1.36 20.36
N ASP A 181 0.62 1.83 19.75
CA ASP A 181 -0.27 1.01 18.94
C ASP A 181 0.48 0.43 17.74
N ALA A 182 1.28 1.25 17.05
CA ALA A 182 2.12 0.80 15.94
C ALA A 182 3.13 -0.28 16.37
N ALA A 183 3.71 -0.14 17.57
CA ALA A 183 4.66 -1.11 18.11
C ALA A 183 3.98 -2.44 18.48
N SER A 184 2.79 -2.38 19.07
CA SER A 184 1.97 -3.56 19.38
C SER A 184 1.63 -4.34 18.11
N VAL A 185 1.14 -3.65 17.06
CA VAL A 185 0.86 -4.27 15.76
C VAL A 185 2.12 -4.86 15.11
N ALA A 186 3.23 -4.12 15.13
CA ALA A 186 4.49 -4.58 14.55
C ALA A 186 5.02 -5.86 15.24
N LEU A 187 4.89 -5.97 16.56
CA LEU A 187 5.30 -7.15 17.32
C LEU A 187 4.33 -8.32 17.14
N ALA A 188 3.02 -8.07 17.12
CA ALA A 188 2.01 -9.10 16.84
C ALA A 188 2.24 -9.72 15.46
N ARG A 189 2.56 -8.91 14.44
CA ARG A 189 2.93 -9.37 13.10
C ARG A 189 4.19 -10.25 13.09
N GLN A 190 5.12 -10.01 14.02
CA GLN A 190 6.33 -10.82 14.20
C GLN A 190 6.10 -12.05 15.09
N GLY A 191 4.84 -12.34 15.47
CA GLY A 191 4.47 -13.52 16.26
C GLY A 191 4.56 -13.33 17.77
N ASP A 192 4.63 -12.10 18.28
CA ASP A 192 4.56 -11.87 19.74
C ASP A 192 3.16 -12.19 20.26
N VAL A 193 3.06 -13.33 20.96
CA VAL A 193 1.80 -13.88 21.48
C VAL A 193 1.09 -12.90 22.43
N GLN A 194 1.84 -12.14 23.23
CA GLN A 194 1.23 -11.22 24.19
C GLN A 194 0.55 -10.06 23.46
N GLU A 195 1.20 -9.52 22.42
CA GLU A 195 0.61 -8.44 21.62
C GLU A 195 -0.56 -8.94 20.75
N VAL A 196 -0.51 -10.19 20.26
CA VAL A 196 -1.69 -10.81 19.62
C VAL A 196 -2.87 -10.89 20.60
N SER A 197 -2.64 -11.36 21.84
CA SER A 197 -3.71 -11.41 22.86
C SER A 197 -4.29 -10.04 23.20
N ARG A 198 -3.45 -8.98 23.23
CA ARG A 198 -3.94 -7.61 23.44
C ARG A 198 -4.83 -7.13 22.30
N LEU A 199 -4.42 -7.37 21.06
CA LEU A 199 -5.24 -6.99 19.90
C LEU A 199 -6.55 -7.78 19.86
N LEU A 200 -6.55 -9.06 20.24
CA LEU A 200 -7.77 -9.85 20.35
C LEU A 200 -8.75 -9.27 21.38
N ALA A 201 -8.27 -8.88 22.56
CA ALA A 201 -9.11 -8.24 23.58
C ALA A 201 -9.70 -6.90 23.10
N ALA A 202 -8.92 -6.13 22.33
CA ALA A 202 -9.35 -4.83 21.79
C ALA A 202 -10.45 -4.93 20.71
N LEU A 203 -10.78 -6.14 20.22
CA LEU A 203 -11.93 -6.36 19.33
C LEU A 203 -13.27 -6.17 20.04
N GLU A 204 -13.32 -6.30 21.36
CA GLU A 204 -14.54 -6.20 22.17
C GLU A 204 -14.68 -4.81 22.82
N ASP A 205 -13.79 -3.86 22.51
CA ASP A 205 -13.81 -2.52 23.08
C ASP A 205 -15.08 -1.74 22.66
N GLU A 206 -15.60 -0.91 23.57
CA GLU A 206 -16.78 -0.08 23.31
C GLU A 206 -16.52 0.97 22.21
N ASP A 207 -15.29 1.50 22.14
CA ASP A 207 -14.90 2.50 21.14
C ASP A 207 -14.64 1.85 19.77
N PRO A 208 -15.42 2.19 18.72
CA PRO A 208 -15.17 1.69 17.37
C PRO A 208 -13.77 2.01 16.83
N ALA A 209 -13.14 3.11 17.27
CA ALA A 209 -11.79 3.46 16.86
C ALA A 209 -10.75 2.44 17.36
N ILE A 210 -10.94 1.92 18.57
CA ILE A 210 -10.10 0.87 19.15
C ILE A 210 -10.33 -0.44 18.39
N ARG A 211 -11.61 -0.83 18.16
CA ARG A 211 -11.94 -2.01 17.36
C ARG A 211 -11.37 -1.95 15.94
N ILE A 212 -11.46 -0.81 15.25
CA ILE A 212 -10.86 -0.61 13.91
C ILE A 212 -9.34 -0.83 13.96
N SER A 213 -8.67 -0.30 14.98
CA SER A 213 -7.22 -0.43 15.13
C SER A 213 -6.82 -1.89 15.40
N ALA A 214 -7.60 -2.60 16.22
CA ALA A 214 -7.42 -4.01 16.50
C ALA A 214 -7.62 -4.88 15.26
N VAL A 215 -8.71 -4.67 14.51
CA VAL A 215 -9.00 -5.38 13.25
C VAL A 215 -7.88 -5.19 12.24
N LYS A 216 -7.41 -3.96 12.04
CA LYS A 216 -6.29 -3.67 11.13
C LYS A 216 -5.00 -4.34 11.60
N GLY A 217 -4.69 -4.23 12.88
CA GLY A 217 -3.51 -4.84 13.47
C GLY A 217 -3.47 -6.35 13.30
N LEU A 218 -4.60 -7.02 13.55
CA LEU A 218 -4.77 -8.45 13.36
C LEU A 218 -4.73 -8.84 11.88
N GLY A 219 -5.35 -8.06 10.99
CA GLY A 219 -5.25 -8.24 9.54
C GLY A 219 -3.81 -8.20 9.03
N GLU A 220 -3.00 -7.25 9.53
CA GLU A 220 -1.58 -7.13 9.17
C GLU A 220 -0.72 -8.33 9.62
N THR A 221 -1.19 -9.16 10.57
CA THR A 221 -0.49 -10.39 10.99
C THR A 221 -0.64 -11.51 9.97
N GLY A 222 -1.74 -11.53 9.20
CA GLY A 222 -2.05 -12.60 8.25
C GLY A 222 -2.35 -13.96 8.89
N SER A 223 -2.54 -14.07 10.21
CA SER A 223 -2.77 -15.37 10.86
C SER A 223 -4.21 -15.87 10.65
N PRO A 224 -4.43 -17.18 10.44
CA PRO A 224 -5.77 -17.76 10.38
C PRO A 224 -6.59 -17.53 11.65
N GLU A 225 -5.95 -17.44 12.82
CA GLU A 225 -6.56 -17.11 14.11
C GLU A 225 -7.08 -15.68 14.13
N ALA A 226 -6.31 -14.72 13.62
CA ALA A 226 -6.74 -13.34 13.46
C ALA A 226 -7.97 -13.25 12.55
N VAL A 227 -7.99 -13.99 11.43
CA VAL A 227 -9.15 -14.08 10.54
C VAL A 227 -10.39 -14.54 11.32
N LYS A 228 -10.30 -15.66 12.05
CA LYS A 228 -11.43 -16.18 12.82
C LYS A 228 -11.95 -15.16 13.85
N ALA A 229 -11.06 -14.41 14.49
CA ALA A 229 -11.42 -13.42 15.50
C ALA A 229 -12.08 -12.16 14.93
N VAL A 230 -11.66 -11.68 13.74
CA VAL A 230 -12.24 -10.45 13.16
C VAL A 230 -13.55 -10.68 12.41
N ARG A 231 -13.84 -11.92 11.99
CA ARG A 231 -15.06 -12.26 11.22
C ARG A 231 -16.38 -11.80 11.87
N PRO A 232 -16.62 -11.97 13.18
CA PRO A 232 -17.85 -11.50 13.81
C PRO A 232 -18.09 -10.00 13.68
N LEU A 233 -17.03 -9.20 13.54
CA LEU A 233 -17.14 -7.75 13.37
C LEU A 233 -17.58 -7.34 11.94
N ALA A 234 -17.76 -8.30 11.02
CA ALA A 234 -18.41 -8.06 9.74
C ALA A 234 -19.88 -7.61 9.90
N GLU A 235 -20.49 -7.83 11.06
CA GLU A 235 -21.84 -7.38 11.41
C GLU A 235 -21.84 -6.19 12.39
N ASP A 236 -20.68 -5.58 12.65
CA ASP A 236 -20.56 -4.46 13.60
C ASP A 236 -21.49 -3.30 13.21
N PRO A 237 -22.18 -2.66 14.18
CA PRO A 237 -23.07 -1.52 13.88
C PRO A 237 -22.34 -0.36 13.20
N ASN A 238 -21.04 -0.19 13.46
CA ASN A 238 -20.22 0.83 12.84
C ASN A 238 -19.67 0.36 11.48
N SER A 239 -20.10 1.05 10.41
CA SER A 239 -19.65 0.76 9.05
C SER A 239 -18.14 0.87 8.82
N GLN A 240 -17.42 1.69 9.60
CA GLN A 240 -15.97 1.80 9.49
C GLN A 240 -15.26 0.56 10.06
N VAL A 241 -15.83 -0.06 11.10
CA VAL A 241 -15.37 -1.36 11.63
C VAL A 241 -15.59 -2.43 10.57
N ARG A 242 -16.80 -2.54 10.02
CA ARG A 242 -17.11 -3.50 8.94
C ARG A 242 -16.17 -3.34 7.74
N ALA A 243 -15.90 -2.09 7.32
CA ALA A 243 -14.97 -1.82 6.23
C ALA A 243 -13.53 -2.24 6.56
N ALA A 244 -13.08 -2.05 7.81
CA ALA A 244 -11.79 -2.52 8.27
C ALA A 244 -11.71 -4.06 8.27
N VAL A 245 -12.81 -4.75 8.60
CA VAL A 245 -12.89 -6.22 8.53
C VAL A 245 -12.74 -6.69 7.10
N MET A 246 -13.46 -6.10 6.13
CA MET A 246 -13.31 -6.46 4.72
C MET A 246 -11.88 -6.28 4.22
N GLU A 247 -11.22 -5.20 4.64
CA GLU A 247 -9.80 -4.96 4.32
C GLU A 247 -8.89 -6.04 4.94
N ALA A 248 -9.03 -6.30 6.24
CA ALA A 248 -8.23 -7.31 6.96
C ALA A 248 -8.41 -8.72 6.38
N LEU A 249 -9.65 -9.12 6.10
CA LEU A 249 -9.95 -10.43 5.51
C LEU A 249 -9.33 -10.57 4.10
N GLY A 250 -9.35 -9.50 3.30
CA GLY A 250 -8.72 -9.46 1.99
C GLY A 250 -7.19 -9.49 2.04
N GLU A 251 -6.57 -8.89 3.06
CA GLU A 251 -5.12 -8.93 3.27
C GLU A 251 -4.62 -10.30 3.73
N CYS A 252 -5.41 -11.00 4.56
CA CYS A 252 -5.08 -12.35 4.99
C CYS A 252 -5.16 -13.39 3.87
N GLY A 253 -5.89 -13.12 2.78
CA GLY A 253 -6.01 -14.05 1.65
C GLY A 253 -6.74 -15.36 1.98
N SER A 254 -7.42 -15.45 3.13
CA SER A 254 -8.03 -16.70 3.59
C SER A 254 -9.36 -16.95 2.88
N ILE A 255 -9.45 -18.07 2.15
CA ILE A 255 -10.68 -18.51 1.50
C ILE A 255 -11.85 -18.73 2.47
N LEU A 256 -11.56 -18.93 3.76
CA LEU A 256 -12.58 -19.10 4.80
C LEU A 256 -13.41 -17.83 5.01
N ALA A 257 -12.90 -16.68 4.57
CA ALA A 257 -13.57 -15.39 4.66
C ALA A 257 -14.47 -15.07 3.47
N LEU A 258 -14.56 -15.95 2.46
CA LEU A 258 -15.27 -15.66 1.21
C LEU A 258 -16.74 -15.29 1.45
N ALA A 259 -17.43 -16.00 2.35
CA ALA A 259 -18.84 -15.73 2.65
C ALA A 259 -19.04 -14.36 3.32
N ASP A 260 -18.16 -13.99 4.26
CA ASP A 260 -18.27 -12.69 4.95
C ASP A 260 -17.93 -11.54 3.99
N ILE A 261 -16.91 -11.72 3.15
CA ILE A 261 -16.53 -10.75 2.12
C ILE A 261 -17.65 -10.63 1.07
N GLN A 262 -18.29 -11.73 0.67
CA GLN A 262 -19.45 -11.70 -0.22
C GLN A 262 -20.57 -10.85 0.41
N ALA A 263 -20.93 -11.09 1.67
CA ALA A 263 -21.96 -10.29 2.35
C ALA A 263 -21.59 -8.80 2.39
N GLY A 264 -20.32 -8.47 2.65
CA GLY A 264 -19.83 -7.08 2.61
C GLY A 264 -19.96 -6.41 1.24
N SER A 265 -19.92 -7.19 0.14
CA SER A 265 -20.02 -6.64 -1.22
C SER A 265 -21.41 -6.05 -1.53
N THR A 266 -22.43 -6.41 -0.75
CA THR A 266 -23.80 -5.88 -0.85
C THR A 266 -24.19 -5.01 0.35
N ASP A 267 -23.23 -4.59 1.18
CA ASP A 267 -23.49 -3.71 2.33
C ASP A 267 -24.13 -2.38 1.92
N GLN A 268 -24.96 -1.81 2.79
CA GLN A 268 -25.60 -0.52 2.55
C GLN A 268 -24.58 0.62 2.42
N ASN A 269 -23.44 0.51 3.10
CA ASN A 269 -22.36 1.48 3.08
C ASN A 269 -21.39 1.22 1.91
N GLU A 270 -21.18 2.24 1.08
CA GLU A 270 -20.31 2.14 -0.10
C GLU A 270 -18.84 1.84 0.23
N LEU A 271 -18.33 2.33 1.36
CA LEU A 271 -16.95 2.04 1.77
C LEU A 271 -16.80 0.55 2.04
N VAL A 272 -17.75 -0.07 2.73
CA VAL A 272 -17.75 -1.52 3.00
C VAL A 272 -17.80 -2.29 1.69
N ARG A 273 -18.71 -1.95 0.77
CA ARG A 273 -18.80 -2.57 -0.55
C ARG A 273 -17.48 -2.49 -1.32
N SER A 274 -16.88 -1.31 -1.39
CA SER A 274 -15.62 -1.11 -2.11
C SER A 274 -14.47 -1.95 -1.52
N LYS A 275 -14.38 -2.05 -0.19
CA LYS A 275 -13.38 -2.87 0.50
C LYS A 275 -13.62 -4.36 0.26
N ALA A 276 -14.87 -4.80 0.30
CA ALA A 276 -15.25 -6.16 0.01
C ALA A 276 -14.94 -6.57 -1.43
N VAL A 277 -15.30 -5.74 -2.42
CA VAL A 277 -14.99 -6.01 -3.84
C VAL A 277 -13.48 -6.07 -4.08
N ALA A 278 -12.71 -5.17 -3.46
CA ALA A 278 -11.25 -5.24 -3.51
C ALA A 278 -10.71 -6.53 -2.87
N ALA A 279 -11.27 -6.96 -1.74
CA ALA A 279 -10.89 -8.19 -1.05
C ALA A 279 -11.20 -9.45 -1.88
N LEU A 280 -12.39 -9.53 -2.50
CA LEU A 280 -12.76 -10.62 -3.42
C LEU A 280 -11.72 -10.79 -4.53
N GLY A 281 -11.27 -9.69 -5.14
CA GLY A 281 -10.24 -9.72 -6.17
C GLY A 281 -8.86 -10.17 -5.68
N ARG A 282 -8.53 -9.92 -4.40
CA ARG A 282 -7.26 -10.34 -3.79
C ARG A 282 -7.24 -11.79 -3.33
N LEU A 283 -8.40 -12.35 -2.98
CA LEU A 283 -8.50 -13.77 -2.60
C LEU A 283 -8.06 -14.73 -3.70
N GLN A 284 -8.11 -14.29 -4.97
CA GLN A 284 -7.84 -15.12 -6.15
C GLN A 284 -8.59 -16.46 -6.14
N ASN A 285 -9.79 -16.47 -5.52
CA ASN A 285 -10.64 -17.65 -5.47
C ASN A 285 -11.65 -17.61 -6.64
N PRO A 286 -11.67 -18.63 -7.52
CA PRO A 286 -12.61 -18.67 -8.65
C PRO A 286 -14.09 -18.54 -8.25
N ALA A 287 -14.47 -18.95 -7.04
CA ALA A 287 -15.83 -18.77 -6.54
C ALA A 287 -16.24 -17.29 -6.40
N ALA A 288 -15.28 -16.36 -6.37
CA ALA A 288 -15.52 -14.93 -6.36
C ALA A 288 -15.95 -14.36 -7.73
N THR A 289 -15.77 -15.08 -8.84
CA THR A 289 -16.07 -14.59 -10.20
C THR A 289 -17.52 -14.10 -10.33
N GLN A 290 -18.49 -14.87 -9.83
CA GLN A 290 -19.90 -14.48 -9.89
C GLN A 290 -20.19 -13.19 -9.10
N PHE A 291 -19.53 -13.01 -7.96
CA PHE A 291 -19.73 -11.84 -7.10
C PHE A 291 -19.07 -10.59 -7.67
N LEU A 292 -17.86 -10.73 -8.21
CA LEU A 292 -17.17 -9.66 -8.92
C LEU A 292 -17.93 -9.25 -10.19
N THR A 293 -18.52 -10.21 -10.91
CA THR A 293 -19.37 -9.93 -12.09
C THR A 293 -20.62 -9.15 -11.69
N ALA A 294 -21.30 -9.58 -10.62
CA ALA A 294 -22.46 -8.85 -10.09
C ALA A 294 -22.09 -7.44 -9.61
N ALA A 295 -20.98 -7.30 -8.87
CA ALA A 295 -20.49 -6.01 -8.39
C ALA A 295 -20.10 -5.06 -9.52
N ARG A 296 -19.51 -5.58 -10.61
CA ARG A 296 -19.21 -4.80 -11.82
C ARG A 296 -20.49 -4.28 -12.49
N SER A 297 -21.46 -5.17 -12.70
CA SER A 297 -22.72 -4.82 -13.40
C SER A 297 -23.62 -3.89 -12.57
N GLY A 298 -23.59 -4.00 -11.23
CA GLY A 298 -24.37 -3.17 -10.31
C GLY A 298 -23.61 -1.98 -9.73
N ALA A 299 -22.43 -1.65 -10.26
CA ALA A 299 -21.58 -0.62 -9.68
C ALA A 299 -22.25 0.77 -9.69
N SER A 300 -22.28 1.45 -8.54
CA SER A 300 -22.78 2.82 -8.41
C SER A 300 -21.81 3.87 -8.97
N ASN A 301 -20.54 3.51 -9.11
CA ASN A 301 -19.48 4.40 -9.57
C ASN A 301 -18.34 3.62 -10.26
N ALA A 302 -17.52 4.35 -11.01
CA ALA A 302 -16.39 3.78 -11.74
C ALA A 302 -15.35 3.12 -10.81
N PHE A 303 -15.25 3.54 -9.54
CA PHE A 303 -14.27 2.98 -8.61
C PHE A 303 -14.58 1.52 -8.28
N ILE A 304 -15.84 1.20 -7.93
CA ILE A 304 -16.27 -0.19 -7.69
C ILE A 304 -16.20 -1.02 -8.97
N GLU A 305 -16.59 -0.44 -10.11
CA GLU A 305 -16.53 -1.11 -11.40
C GLU A 305 -15.10 -1.52 -11.76
N LEU A 306 -14.12 -0.63 -11.58
CA LEU A 306 -12.71 -0.91 -11.84
C LEU A 306 -12.11 -1.89 -10.84
N LEU A 307 -12.48 -1.82 -9.54
CA LEU A 307 -12.05 -2.81 -8.55
C LEU A 307 -12.54 -4.22 -8.92
N ALA A 308 -13.81 -4.34 -9.32
CA ALA A 308 -14.37 -5.59 -9.77
C ALA A 308 -13.69 -6.09 -11.05
N THR A 309 -13.43 -5.19 -12.00
CA THR A 309 -12.72 -5.49 -13.26
C THR A 309 -11.29 -5.98 -13.00
N ALA A 310 -10.55 -5.31 -12.11
CA ALA A 310 -9.21 -5.75 -11.69
C ALA A 310 -9.26 -7.12 -10.99
N GLY A 311 -10.28 -7.36 -10.15
CA GLY A 311 -10.49 -8.65 -9.51
C GLY A 311 -10.74 -9.78 -10.52
N LEU A 312 -11.63 -9.56 -11.49
CA LEU A 312 -11.91 -10.52 -12.56
C LEU A 312 -10.66 -10.82 -13.39
N ALA A 313 -9.90 -9.80 -13.77
CA ALA A 313 -8.63 -9.97 -14.49
C ALA A 313 -7.63 -10.83 -13.71
N ARG A 314 -7.52 -10.67 -12.39
CA ARG A 314 -6.66 -11.53 -11.53
C ARG A 314 -7.09 -12.98 -11.51
N LEU A 315 -8.37 -13.26 -11.70
CA LEU A 315 -8.93 -14.61 -11.78
C LEU A 315 -8.76 -15.23 -13.18
N GLY A 316 -8.17 -14.51 -14.13
CA GLY A 316 -7.98 -14.96 -15.50
C GLY A 316 -9.21 -14.77 -16.39
N GLU A 317 -10.24 -14.07 -15.92
CA GLU A 317 -11.40 -13.73 -16.73
C GLU A 317 -11.03 -12.70 -17.81
N THR A 318 -11.58 -12.87 -19.00
CA THR A 318 -11.41 -11.87 -20.07
C THR A 318 -12.24 -10.64 -19.74
N VAL A 319 -11.58 -9.49 -19.62
CA VAL A 319 -12.22 -8.22 -19.27
C VAL A 319 -12.05 -7.21 -20.40
N ASP A 320 -13.07 -6.39 -20.62
CA ASP A 320 -13.01 -5.24 -21.53
C ASP A 320 -12.27 -4.07 -20.85
N LEU A 321 -11.33 -3.48 -21.57
CA LEU A 321 -10.54 -2.32 -21.12
C LEU A 321 -11.24 -0.97 -21.37
N SER A 322 -12.44 -0.94 -21.97
CA SER A 322 -13.15 0.30 -22.29
C SER A 322 -13.43 1.18 -21.06
N THR A 323 -13.86 0.58 -19.94
CA THR A 323 -14.07 1.30 -18.66
C THR A 323 -12.76 1.86 -18.13
N ALA A 324 -11.67 1.06 -18.14
CA ALA A 324 -10.36 1.51 -17.70
C ALA A 324 -9.84 2.67 -18.56
N ARG A 325 -9.95 2.59 -19.89
CA ARG A 325 -9.57 3.70 -20.79
C ARG A 325 -10.37 4.97 -20.54
N ARG A 326 -11.69 4.86 -20.36
CA ARG A 326 -12.53 6.01 -20.03
C ARG A 326 -12.14 6.64 -18.69
N ALA A 327 -11.80 5.80 -17.71
CA ALA A 327 -11.33 6.23 -16.41
C ALA A 327 -9.97 6.93 -16.49
N LEU A 328 -9.03 6.48 -17.33
CA LEU A 328 -7.77 7.19 -17.58
C LEU A 328 -8.02 8.61 -18.15
N GLN A 329 -9.01 8.77 -19.03
CA GLN A 329 -9.28 10.07 -19.65
C GLN A 329 -10.05 11.07 -18.75
N ARG A 330 -10.98 10.57 -17.94
CA ARG A 330 -11.99 11.41 -17.24
C ARG A 330 -11.97 11.29 -15.72
N GLY A 331 -11.25 10.30 -15.19
CA GLY A 331 -11.18 10.04 -13.77
C GLY A 331 -10.35 11.09 -13.04
N ASP A 332 -10.69 11.31 -11.77
CA ASP A 332 -9.75 11.93 -10.86
C ASP A 332 -8.48 11.07 -10.74
N PRO A 333 -7.37 11.60 -10.19
CA PRO A 333 -6.12 10.87 -10.23
C PRO A 333 -6.12 9.56 -9.43
N ASP A 334 -7.01 9.34 -8.44
CA ASP A 334 -7.13 8.05 -7.73
C ASP A 334 -7.79 7.01 -8.63
N VAL A 335 -8.84 7.41 -9.36
CA VAL A 335 -9.52 6.57 -10.36
C VAL A 335 -8.58 6.21 -11.51
N ARG A 336 -7.73 7.14 -11.97
CA ARG A 336 -6.72 6.84 -13.00
C ARG A 336 -5.68 5.83 -12.54
N ILE A 337 -5.18 5.94 -11.30
CA ILE A 337 -4.26 4.96 -10.71
C ILE A 337 -4.89 3.57 -10.65
N LEU A 338 -6.18 3.47 -10.32
CA LEU A 338 -6.88 2.20 -10.32
C LEU A 338 -7.07 1.65 -11.75
N ALA A 339 -7.33 2.50 -12.74
CA ALA A 339 -7.36 2.07 -14.13
C ALA A 339 -5.99 1.56 -14.62
N ILE A 340 -4.88 2.20 -14.21
CA ILE A 340 -3.52 1.69 -14.44
C ILE A 340 -3.33 0.28 -13.84
N GLU A 341 -3.91 0.01 -12.67
CA GLU A 341 -3.86 -1.32 -12.05
C GLU A 341 -4.60 -2.38 -12.87
N VAL A 342 -5.75 -2.02 -13.46
CA VAL A 342 -6.45 -2.89 -14.43
C VAL A 342 -5.54 -3.19 -15.62
N MET A 343 -4.94 -2.15 -16.22
CA MET A 343 -4.02 -2.31 -17.37
C MET A 343 -2.82 -3.20 -17.03
N GLU A 344 -2.18 -2.98 -15.87
CA GLU A 344 -1.05 -3.80 -15.41
C GLU A 344 -1.44 -5.28 -15.21
N THR A 345 -2.66 -5.52 -14.72
CA THR A 345 -3.15 -6.86 -14.41
C THR A 345 -3.49 -7.62 -15.69
N VAL A 346 -4.19 -6.97 -16.63
CA VAL A 346 -4.61 -7.57 -17.91
C VAL A 346 -3.42 -7.77 -18.84
N GLY A 347 -2.55 -6.77 -18.93
CA GLY A 347 -1.41 -6.82 -19.85
C GLY A 347 -1.79 -6.77 -21.32
N GLY A 348 -0.84 -7.12 -22.20
CA GLY A 348 -1.02 -7.10 -23.65
C GLY A 348 -0.78 -5.73 -24.29
N VAL A 349 -0.81 -5.70 -25.62
CA VAL A 349 -0.43 -4.52 -26.43
C VAL A 349 -1.31 -3.30 -26.12
N GLU A 350 -2.63 -3.48 -26.02
CA GLU A 350 -3.56 -2.38 -25.74
C GLU A 350 -3.32 -1.76 -24.35
N ALA A 351 -3.01 -2.58 -23.35
CA ALA A 351 -2.65 -2.11 -22.02
C ALA A 351 -1.30 -1.39 -22.03
N GLU A 352 -0.30 -1.92 -22.73
CA GLU A 352 1.01 -1.27 -22.91
C GLU A 352 0.87 0.12 -23.55
N GLU A 353 0.11 0.25 -24.64
CA GLU A 353 -0.14 1.52 -25.32
C GLU A 353 -0.85 2.53 -24.41
N SER A 354 -1.86 2.07 -23.66
CA SER A 354 -2.57 2.90 -22.70
C SER A 354 -1.62 3.40 -21.60
N LEU A 355 -0.77 2.53 -21.03
CA LEU A 355 0.20 2.90 -20.00
C LEU A 355 1.29 3.84 -20.52
N GLN A 356 1.69 3.71 -21.79
CA GLN A 356 2.65 4.62 -22.42
C GLN A 356 2.10 6.04 -22.54
N ALA A 357 0.80 6.20 -22.84
CA ALA A 357 0.16 7.51 -22.88
C ALA A 357 0.17 8.18 -21.49
N GLU A 358 -0.08 7.41 -20.43
CA GLU A 358 -0.09 7.90 -19.04
C GLU A 358 1.29 8.31 -18.50
N LEU A 359 2.38 8.06 -19.24
CA LEU A 359 3.69 8.63 -18.93
C LEU A 359 3.71 10.15 -19.07
N GLU A 360 2.76 10.74 -19.83
CA GLU A 360 2.60 12.18 -20.00
C GLU A 360 1.43 12.75 -19.18
N ASP A 361 0.85 11.97 -18.25
CA ASP A 361 -0.26 12.44 -17.41
C ASP A 361 0.15 13.71 -16.64
N PRO A 362 -0.71 14.73 -16.50
CA PRO A 362 -0.37 15.97 -15.78
C PRO A 362 0.01 15.73 -14.31
N GLU A 363 -0.53 14.69 -13.67
CA GLU A 363 -0.33 14.37 -12.28
C GLU A 363 0.88 13.44 -12.08
N GLY A 364 1.84 13.89 -11.25
CA GLY A 364 3.13 13.19 -11.11
C GLY A 364 3.01 11.78 -10.56
N ARG A 365 2.09 11.55 -9.61
CA ARG A 365 1.85 10.22 -9.04
C ARG A 365 1.26 9.24 -10.07
N VAL A 366 0.46 9.72 -11.02
CA VAL A 366 -0.09 8.89 -12.11
C VAL A 366 1.05 8.48 -13.04
N ARG A 367 1.92 9.41 -13.44
CA ARG A 367 3.12 9.12 -14.24
C ARG A 367 4.03 8.08 -13.59
N VAL A 368 4.33 8.22 -12.30
CA VAL A 368 5.17 7.26 -11.55
C VAL A 368 4.51 5.86 -11.52
N ARG A 369 3.21 5.80 -11.27
CA ARG A 369 2.46 4.55 -11.24
C ARG A 369 2.38 3.86 -12.61
N ALA A 370 2.18 4.63 -13.68
CA ALA A 370 2.19 4.15 -15.06
C ALA A 370 3.57 3.62 -15.47
N ALA A 371 4.62 4.37 -15.14
CA ALA A 371 6.01 3.95 -15.39
C ALA A 371 6.32 2.62 -14.68
N ALA A 372 5.94 2.48 -13.41
CA ALA A 372 6.12 1.23 -12.66
C ALA A 372 5.32 0.06 -13.24
N ALA A 373 4.05 0.29 -13.61
CA ALA A 373 3.21 -0.71 -14.26
C ALA A 373 3.84 -1.22 -15.56
N LEU A 374 4.27 -0.29 -16.41
CA LEU A 374 4.85 -0.60 -17.71
C LEU A 374 6.15 -1.40 -17.57
N VAL A 375 7.04 -1.02 -16.64
CA VAL A 375 8.27 -1.77 -16.37
C VAL A 375 7.97 -3.20 -15.89
N LYS A 376 6.99 -3.38 -15.00
CA LYS A 376 6.58 -4.71 -14.52
C LYS A 376 6.00 -5.57 -15.65
N LEU A 377 5.15 -4.99 -16.50
CA LEU A 377 4.53 -5.68 -17.63
C LEU A 377 5.61 -6.15 -18.62
N LEU A 378 6.49 -5.25 -19.06
CA LEU A 378 7.58 -5.56 -19.99
C LEU A 378 8.57 -6.61 -19.44
N LYS A 379 8.72 -6.69 -18.10
CA LYS A 379 9.52 -7.73 -17.45
C LYS A 379 8.82 -9.09 -17.40
N ARG A 380 7.49 -9.13 -17.27
CA ARG A 380 6.69 -10.37 -17.28
C ARG A 380 6.62 -10.98 -18.66
N ASP A 381 6.55 -10.14 -19.69
CA ASP A 381 6.51 -10.57 -21.09
C ASP A 381 7.70 -10.02 -21.91
N PRO A 382 8.94 -10.50 -21.66
CA PRO A 382 10.11 -10.07 -22.42
C PRO A 382 10.10 -10.60 -23.86
N ARG A 383 9.15 -11.48 -24.21
CA ARG A 383 9.02 -12.15 -25.50
C ARG A 383 7.54 -12.43 -25.79
N GLY A 384 6.75 -11.38 -26.00
CA GLY A 384 5.45 -11.49 -26.69
C GLY A 384 5.64 -11.85 -28.16
N ALA A 385 6.53 -12.81 -28.43
CA ALA A 385 6.82 -13.45 -29.69
C ALA A 385 5.98 -14.74 -29.72
N ARG A 386 4.70 -14.57 -30.03
CA ARG A 386 4.03 -15.30 -31.11
C ARG A 386 2.67 -14.69 -31.40
#